data_AF-A0A2N2LUQ2-F1
#
_entry.id   AF-A0A2N2LUQ2-F1
#
_cell.length_a   1.000
_cell.length_b   1.000
_cell.length_c   1.000
_cell.angle_alpha   90.00
_cell.angle_beta   90.00
_cell.angle_gamma   90.00
#
_symmetry.space_group_name_H-M   'P 1'
#
loop_
_entity.id
_entity.type
_entity.pdbx_description
1 polymer ?
#
loop_
_entity_poly.entity_id
_entity_poly.type
_entity_poly.pdbx_seq_one_letter_code
_entity_poly.pdbx_strand_id
1 'polypeptide(L)'
;MIKLSDLQKKIKKLDIQFQGEVLSISYHINVITPEFLDESLDIPKQLEKAIAAWDLVDDDGNSLEVTEATLRQLPTQFLVEISSAITKDMQVGDDEKKD
;
A
#
# COMPACT_ATOMS: atom_id res chain seq x y z
N MET A 1 -12.35 -20.97 -13.27
CA MET A 1 -13.39 -20.67 -12.26
C MET A 1 -12.68 -19.96 -11.11
N ILE A 2 -12.87 -18.65 -10.96
CA ILE A 2 -12.21 -17.87 -9.90
C ILE A 2 -12.95 -18.18 -8.60
N LYS A 3 -12.26 -18.72 -7.58
CA LYS A 3 -12.85 -18.94 -6.26
C LYS A 3 -12.83 -17.64 -5.47
N LEU A 4 -13.80 -17.42 -4.59
CA LEU A 4 -13.81 -16.27 -3.68
C LEU A 4 -12.52 -16.21 -2.84
N SER A 5 -11.91 -17.36 -2.55
CA SER A 5 -10.61 -17.50 -1.91
C SER A 5 -9.45 -16.92 -2.74
N ASP A 6 -9.55 -16.92 -4.07
CA ASP A 6 -8.54 -16.36 -4.99
C ASP A 6 -8.57 -14.81 -5.00
N LEU A 7 -9.66 -14.20 -4.50
CA LEU A 7 -9.76 -12.76 -4.29
C LEU A 7 -9.08 -12.29 -3.00
N GLN A 8 -8.82 -13.17 -2.02
CA GLN A 8 -8.46 -12.73 -0.68
C GLN A 8 -6.98 -12.42 -0.44
N LYS A 9 -6.05 -12.77 -1.35
CA LYS A 9 -4.61 -12.71 -1.03
C LYS A 9 -3.67 -12.40 -2.20
N LYS A 10 -4.09 -11.60 -3.17
CA LYS A 10 -3.14 -11.12 -4.18
C LYS A 10 -2.31 -9.99 -3.58
N ILE A 11 -1.04 -10.28 -3.35
CA ILE A 11 -0.03 -9.30 -2.95
C ILE A 11 0.76 -8.93 -4.20
N LYS A 12 0.93 -7.64 -4.46
CA LYS A 12 1.83 -7.12 -5.49
C LYS A 12 2.93 -6.32 -4.82
N LYS A 13 4.11 -6.37 -5.43
CA LYS A 13 5.26 -5.56 -5.03
C LYS A 13 5.31 -4.29 -5.87
N LEU A 14 5.63 -3.18 -5.23
CA LEU A 14 5.77 -1.87 -5.83
C LEU A 14 7.01 -1.20 -5.23
N ASP A 15 7.89 -0.75 -6.12
CA ASP A 15 9.06 0.04 -5.73
C ASP A 15 8.73 1.52 -5.87
N ILE A 16 8.92 2.27 -4.79
CA ILE A 16 8.57 3.69 -4.67
C ILE A 16 9.84 4.47 -4.43
N GLN A 17 10.08 5.49 -5.24
CA GLN A 17 11.22 6.37 -5.04
C GLN A 17 10.83 7.54 -4.12
N PHE A 18 11.53 7.70 -3.00
CA PHE A 18 11.32 8.81 -2.07
C PHE A 18 12.66 9.38 -1.64
N GLN A 19 12.86 10.69 -1.83
CA GLN A 19 14.09 11.42 -1.48
C GLN A 19 15.40 10.79 -1.99
N GLY A 20 15.35 10.06 -3.10
CA GLY A 20 16.51 9.40 -3.71
C GLY A 20 16.73 7.95 -3.25
N GLU A 21 15.94 7.48 -2.30
CA GLU A 21 15.92 6.08 -1.85
C GLU A 21 14.78 5.31 -2.53
N VAL A 22 14.96 4.00 -2.66
CA VAL A 22 13.93 3.09 -3.21
C VAL A 22 13.38 2.28 -2.06
N LEU A 23 12.07 2.36 -1.89
CA LEU A 23 11.30 1.63 -0.90
C LEU A 23 10.50 0.53 -1.60
N SER A 24 10.72 -0.72 -1.23
CA SER A 24 9.96 -1.86 -1.73
C SER A 24 8.77 -2.16 -0.82
N ILE A 25 7.56 -1.91 -1.31
CA ILE A 25 6.32 -2.19 -0.61
C ILE A 25 5.61 -3.40 -1.22
N SER A 26 5.09 -4.28 -0.37
CA SER A 26 4.14 -5.32 -0.74
C SER A 26 2.75 -4.91 -0.26
N TYR A 27 1.78 -4.78 -1.17
CA TYR A 27 0.41 -4.36 -0.83
C TYR A 27 -0.62 -5.34 -1.39
N HIS A 28 -1.78 -5.37 -0.76
CA HIS A 28 -2.91 -6.18 -1.19
C HIS A 28 -3.62 -5.50 -2.37
N ILE A 29 -3.88 -6.24 -3.44
CA ILE A 29 -4.51 -5.68 -4.66
C ILE A 29 -6.04 -5.53 -4.48
N ASN A 30 -6.66 -6.36 -3.64
CA ASN A 30 -8.12 -6.48 -3.55
C ASN A 30 -8.72 -5.87 -2.25
N VAL A 31 -7.97 -5.00 -1.57
CA VAL A 31 -8.41 -4.31 -0.34
C VAL A 31 -9.14 -3.00 -0.61
N ILE A 32 -9.09 -2.49 -1.84
CA ILE A 32 -9.90 -1.35 -2.25
C ILE A 32 -11.33 -1.81 -2.54
N THR A 33 -12.15 -1.72 -1.51
CA THR A 33 -13.61 -1.87 -1.56
C THR A 33 -14.26 -0.48 -1.63
N PRO A 34 -15.56 -0.38 -1.96
CA PRO A 34 -16.28 0.89 -1.82
C PRO A 34 -16.13 1.50 -0.42
N GLU A 35 -16.08 0.68 0.62
CA GLU A 35 -15.82 1.12 2.01
C GLU A 35 -14.42 1.73 2.18
N PHE A 36 -13.40 1.19 1.50
CA PHE A 36 -12.04 1.76 1.48
C PHE A 36 -12.00 3.15 0.83
N LEU A 37 -12.83 3.38 -0.19
CA LEU A 37 -12.93 4.67 -0.89
C LEU A 37 -13.79 5.70 -0.14
N ASP A 38 -14.74 5.25 0.68
CA ASP A 38 -15.64 6.08 1.49
C ASP A 38 -15.02 6.43 2.86
N GLU A 39 -14.05 5.63 3.35
CA GLU A 39 -13.25 5.96 4.54
C GLU A 39 -12.44 7.25 4.32
N SER A 40 -13.05 8.35 4.76
CA SER A 40 -12.52 9.72 4.76
C SER A 40 -11.04 9.82 5.12
N LEU A 41 -10.23 10.31 4.18
CA LEU A 41 -8.95 11.07 4.31
C LEU A 41 -7.86 10.60 5.32
N ASP A 42 -8.04 9.54 6.09
CA ASP A 42 -7.08 9.05 7.08
C ASP A 42 -6.11 8.08 6.41
N ILE A 43 -5.13 8.66 5.71
CA ILE A 43 -4.10 7.95 4.94
C ILE A 43 -3.40 6.86 5.78
N PRO A 44 -2.97 7.09 7.04
CA PRO A 44 -2.47 6.02 7.90
C PRO A 44 -3.37 4.78 7.97
N LYS A 45 -4.67 4.96 8.18
CA LYS A 45 -5.62 3.85 8.32
C LYS A 45 -5.80 3.09 7.00
N GLN A 46 -5.81 3.82 5.88
CA GLN A 46 -5.88 3.22 4.55
C GLN A 46 -4.61 2.41 4.25
N LEU A 47 -3.43 2.95 4.59
CA LEU A 47 -2.16 2.27 4.37
C LEU A 47 -1.96 1.03 5.26
N GLU A 48 -2.41 1.06 6.51
CA GLU A 48 -2.41 -0.11 7.39
C GLU A 48 -3.23 -1.27 6.79
N LYS A 49 -4.37 -0.97 6.16
CA LYS A 49 -5.18 -1.98 5.46
C LYS A 49 -4.57 -2.40 4.13
N ALA A 50 -3.91 -1.47 3.43
CA ALA A 50 -3.42 -1.68 2.07
C ALA A 50 -2.09 -2.44 2.03
N ILE A 51 -1.13 -2.03 2.85
CA ILE A 51 0.23 -2.53 2.84
C ILE A 51 0.32 -3.81 3.67
N ALA A 52 0.81 -4.87 3.07
CA ALA A 52 1.09 -6.14 3.74
C ALA A 52 2.47 -6.14 4.42
N ALA A 53 3.47 -5.51 3.78
CA ALA A 53 4.82 -5.36 4.30
C ALA A 53 5.60 -4.29 3.51
N TRP A 54 6.68 -3.79 4.09
CA TRP A 54 7.69 -2.95 3.42
C TRP A 54 9.08 -3.29 3.94
N ASP A 55 10.11 -2.78 3.28
CA ASP A 55 11.52 -2.93 3.66
C ASP A 55 12.03 -1.82 4.58
N LEU A 56 11.14 -0.99 5.13
CA LEU A 56 11.50 0.07 6.06
C LEU A 56 11.92 -0.53 7.41
N VAL A 57 13.04 -0.03 7.96
CA VAL A 57 13.57 -0.43 9.26
C VAL A 57 13.67 0.76 10.20
N ASP A 58 13.59 0.51 11.50
CA ASP A 58 13.85 1.52 12.54
C ASP A 58 15.37 1.76 12.74
N ASP A 59 15.70 2.69 13.64
CA ASP A 59 17.09 3.04 13.99
C ASP A 59 17.89 1.86 14.58
N ASP A 60 17.21 0.84 15.09
CA ASP A 60 17.79 -0.39 15.64
C ASP A 60 17.91 -1.50 14.57
N GLY A 61 17.49 -1.23 13.32
CA GLY A 61 17.54 -2.16 12.19
C GLY A 61 16.41 -3.18 12.16
N ASN A 62 15.36 -3.00 12.98
CA ASN A 62 14.21 -3.89 12.99
C ASN A 62 13.21 -3.48 11.90
N SER A 63 12.60 -4.46 11.24
CA SER A 63 11.53 -4.20 10.28
C SER A 63 10.38 -3.48 10.97
N LEU A 64 10.02 -2.34 10.39
CA LEU A 64 9.03 -1.46 10.96
C LEU A 64 7.64 -2.02 10.64
N GLU A 65 6.81 -2.25 11.66
CA GLU A 65 5.46 -2.79 11.45
C GLU A 65 4.53 -1.73 10.83
N VAL A 66 3.73 -2.16 9.85
CA VAL A 66 2.73 -1.32 9.18
C VAL A 66 1.48 -1.26 10.06
N THR A 67 1.56 -0.48 11.13
CA THR A 67 0.40 -0.20 12.01
C THR A 67 0.03 1.27 11.95
N GLU A 68 -1.21 1.61 12.31
CA GLU A 68 -1.65 3.00 12.39
C GLU A 68 -0.73 3.85 13.27
N ALA A 69 -0.32 3.32 14.43
CA ALA A 69 0.54 4.00 15.39
C ALA A 69 1.92 4.31 14.80
N THR A 70 2.46 3.40 13.99
CA THR A 70 3.73 3.60 13.32
C THR A 70 3.61 4.57 12.15
N LEU A 71 2.58 4.41 11.32
CA LEU A 71 2.32 5.27 10.17
C LEU A 71 2.11 6.72 10.58
N ARG A 72 1.46 6.99 11.72
CA ARG A 72 1.27 8.35 12.25
C ARG A 72 2.57 9.04 12.67
N GLN A 73 3.67 8.31 12.86
CA GLN A 73 4.98 8.87 13.18
C GLN A 73 5.77 9.24 11.93
N LEU A 74 5.34 8.77 10.75
CA LEU A 74 6.03 9.03 9.49
C LEU A 74 5.61 10.38 8.89
N PRO A 75 6.47 10.99 8.05
CA PRO A 75 6.15 12.24 7.38
C PRO A 75 4.88 12.12 6.53
N THR A 76 3.94 13.07 6.67
CA THR A 76 2.69 13.06 5.89
C THR A 76 2.94 12.95 4.39
N GLN A 77 3.95 13.65 3.87
CA GLN A 77 4.30 13.61 2.45
C GLN A 77 4.71 12.19 2.01
N PHE A 78 5.43 11.45 2.84
CA PHE A 78 5.82 10.07 2.56
C PHE A 78 4.59 9.16 2.44
N LEU A 79 3.65 9.28 3.38
CA LEU A 79 2.40 8.51 3.36
C LEU A 79 1.57 8.81 2.11
N VAL A 80 1.50 10.08 1.70
CA VAL A 80 0.81 10.51 0.48
C VAL A 80 1.43 9.89 -0.77
N GLU A 81 2.77 9.92 -0.87
CA GLU A 81 3.48 9.32 -2.01
C GLU A 81 3.22 7.81 -2.10
N ILE A 82 3.23 7.10 -0.97
CA ILE A 82 2.92 5.67 -0.93
C ILE A 82 1.49 5.41 -1.40
N SER A 83 0.52 6.10 -0.82
CA SER A 83 -0.89 5.95 -1.16
C SER A 83 -1.15 6.27 -2.65
N SER A 84 -0.50 7.31 -3.17
CA SER A 84 -0.58 7.71 -4.58
C SER A 84 0.01 6.65 -5.50
N ALA A 85 1.19 6.11 -5.17
CA ALA A 85 1.85 5.08 -5.97
C ALA A 85 1.03 3.79 -6.04
N ILE A 86 0.46 3.35 -4.91
CA ILE A 86 -0.45 2.19 -4.86
C ILE A 86 -1.70 2.44 -5.73
N THR A 87 -2.31 3.61 -5.59
CA THR A 87 -3.51 3.99 -6.38
C THR A 87 -3.22 4.01 -7.87
N LYS A 88 -2.09 4.60 -8.27
CA LYS A 88 -1.67 4.68 -9.68
C LYS A 88 -1.41 3.30 -10.27
N ASP A 89 -0.72 2.43 -9.53
CA ASP A 89 -0.46 1.06 -9.98
C ASP A 89 -1.78 0.29 -10.21
N MET A 90 -2.77 0.48 -9.35
CA MET A 90 -4.10 -0.12 -9.50
C MET A 90 -4.85 0.40 -10.73
N GLN A 91 -4.73 1.69 -11.07
CA GLN A 91 -5.32 2.26 -12.29
C GLN A 91 -4.70 1.65 -13.56
N VAL A 92 -3.37 1.47 -13.58
CA VAL A 92 -2.67 0.88 -14.73
C VAL A 92 -3.03 -0.60 -14.92
N GLY A 93 -3.24 -1.34 -13.84
CA GLY A 93 -3.64 -2.75 -13.89
C GLY A 93 -5.05 -3.04 -14.44
N ASP A 94 -5.91 -2.02 -14.57
CA ASP A 94 -7.25 -2.14 -15.18
C ASP A 94 -7.19 -1.95 -16.71
N ASP A 95 -6.26 -1.13 -17.21
CA ASP A 95 -6.05 -0.89 -18.65
C ASP A 95 -5.43 -2.10 -19.37
N GLU A 96 -4.58 -2.89 -18.73
CA GLU A 96 -3.98 -4.10 -19.33
C GLU A 96 -4.96 -5.28 -19.53
N LYS A 97 -6.22 -5.17 -19.08
CA LYS A 97 -7.27 -6.18 -19.32
C LYS A 97 -8.14 -5.90 -20.56
N LYS A 98 -7.80 -4.90 -21.36
CA LYS A 98 -8.58 -4.49 -22.54
C LYS A 98 -7.96 -4.81 -23.91
N ASP A 99 -6.86 -5.57 -23.96
CA ASP A 99 -6.28 -6.09 -25.22
C ASP A 99 -6.44 -7.61 -25.35
#